data_AF-A0A967P590-F1
#
_entry.id   AF-A0A967P590-F1
#
_cell.length_a   1.000
_cell.length_b   1.000
_cell.length_c   1.000
_cell.angle_alpha   90.00
_cell.angle_beta   90.00
_cell.angle_gamma   90.00
#
_symmetry.space_group_name_H-M   'P 1'
#
loop_
_entity.id
_entity.type
_entity.pdbx_description
1 polymer ?
#
loop_
_entity_poly.entity_id
_entity_poly.type
_entity_poly.pdbx_seq_one_letter_code
_entity_poly.pdbx_strand_id
1 'polypeptide(L)'
;TTDINDIYFYGAGCDSAEKKEVVYNALHHSFPEATLHLFHDLLGAARACFFDKPGIACILGTGSNSCLYDGTEIIEHIPSLAFILGDEG
;
A
#
# COMPACT_ATOMS: atom_id res chain seq x y z
N THR A 1 -14.78 22.30 -13.73
CA THR A 1 -13.80 21.83 -12.73
C THR A 1 -13.91 20.32 -12.72
N THR A 2 -12.81 19.59 -12.82
CA THR A 2 -12.81 18.13 -12.75
C THR A 2 -13.09 17.73 -11.31
N ASP A 3 -14.27 17.18 -11.05
CA ASP A 3 -14.60 16.62 -9.74
C ASP A 3 -13.78 15.34 -9.51
N ILE A 4 -13.16 15.23 -8.34
CA ILE A 4 -12.39 14.04 -7.94
C ILE A 4 -13.37 13.08 -7.27
N ASN A 5 -13.71 12.00 -7.98
CA ASN A 5 -14.70 11.02 -7.51
C ASN A 5 -14.08 9.88 -6.70
N ASP A 6 -12.84 9.49 -7.02
CA ASP A 6 -12.16 8.35 -6.40
C ASP A 6 -10.69 8.69 -6.10
N ILE A 7 -10.22 8.28 -4.92
CA ILE A 7 -8.83 8.42 -4.50
C ILE A 7 -8.31 7.07 -4.03
N TYR A 8 -7.22 6.62 -4.66
CA TYR A 8 -6.51 5.39 -4.31
C TYR A 8 -5.17 5.75 -3.66
N PHE A 9 -5.02 5.42 -2.38
CA PHE A 9 -3.79 5.67 -1.62
C PHE A 9 -3.10 4.36 -1.27
N TYR A 10 -1.78 4.31 -1.48
CA TYR A 10 -0.91 3.18 -1.14
C TYR A 10 0.21 3.71 -0.26
N GLY A 11 0.30 3.24 0.99
CA GLY A 11 1.28 3.78 1.93
C GLY A 11 1.83 2.74 2.91
N ALA A 12 3.10 2.92 3.28
CA ALA A 12 3.74 2.14 4.33
C ALA A 12 2.96 2.29 5.64
N GLY A 13 2.71 1.18 6.34
CA GLY A 13 1.94 1.19 7.58
C GLY A 13 0.44 1.43 7.40
N CYS A 14 -0.11 1.38 6.18
CA CYS A 14 -1.55 1.27 5.97
C CYS A 14 -2.02 -0.19 6.06
N ASP A 15 -1.56 -0.91 7.10
CA ASP A 15 -1.93 -2.28 7.43
C ASP A 15 -2.97 -2.31 8.56
N SER A 16 -2.83 -1.44 9.57
CA SER A 16 -3.77 -1.35 10.70
C SER A 16 -4.96 -0.43 10.39
N ALA A 17 -6.12 -0.76 10.97
CA ALA A 17 -7.32 0.07 10.86
C ALA A 17 -7.10 1.49 11.42
N GLU A 18 -6.39 1.60 12.54
CA GLU A 18 -6.07 2.88 13.20
C GLU A 18 -5.26 3.80 12.29
N LYS A 19 -4.19 3.29 11.65
CA LYS A 19 -3.36 4.11 10.75
C LYS A 19 -4.12 4.49 9.48
N LYS A 20 -4.95 3.57 8.95
CA LYS A 20 -5.85 3.88 7.83
C LYS A 20 -6.84 4.99 8.19
N GLU A 21 -7.37 5.00 9.40
CA GLU A 21 -8.31 6.02 9.86
C GLU A 21 -7.68 7.42 9.89
N VAL A 22 -6.42 7.54 10.35
CA VAL A 22 -5.67 8.82 10.32
C VAL A 22 -5.57 9.36 8.90
N VAL A 23 -5.18 8.51 7.94
CA VAL A 23 -5.05 8.91 6.53
C VAL A 23 -6.42 9.21 5.91
N TYR A 24 -7.43 8.40 6.22
CA TYR A 24 -8.80 8.59 5.78
C TYR A 24 -9.32 9.97 6.20
N ASN A 25 -9.19 10.31 7.48
CA ASN A 25 -9.67 11.59 8.02
C ASN A 25 -9.00 12.78 7.34
N ALA A 26 -7.69 12.70 7.07
CA ALA A 26 -6.95 13.75 6.38
C ALA A 26 -7.41 13.94 4.92
N LEU A 27 -7.59 12.84 4.19
CA LEU A 27 -8.05 12.88 2.80
C LEU A 27 -9.51 13.30 2.69
N HIS A 28 -10.37 12.77 3.56
CA HIS A 28 -11.80 13.08 3.58
C HIS A 28 -12.05 14.55 3.93
N HIS A 29 -11.22 15.16 4.80
CA HIS A 29 -11.30 16.59 5.07
C HIS A 29 -11.09 17.45 3.82
N SER A 30 -10.21 17.00 2.91
CA SER A 30 -9.88 17.74 1.68
C SER A 30 -10.81 17.37 0.51
N PHE A 31 -11.32 16.14 0.50
CA PHE A 31 -12.13 15.56 -0.57
C PHE A 31 -13.35 14.82 0.03
N PRO A 32 -14.34 15.56 0.57
CA PRO A 32 -15.45 14.96 1.31
C PRO A 32 -16.36 14.08 0.45
N GLU A 33 -16.49 14.40 -0.85
CA GLU A 33 -17.35 13.68 -1.79
C GLU A 33 -16.62 12.52 -2.51
N ALA A 34 -15.30 12.38 -2.32
CA ALA A 34 -14.53 11.34 -2.99
C ALA A 34 -14.61 10.01 -2.26
N THR A 35 -14.74 8.92 -3.01
CA THR A 35 -14.58 7.57 -2.49
C THR A 35 -13.10 7.29 -2.24
N LEU A 36 -12.76 6.92 -1.00
CA LEU A 36 -11.37 6.70 -0.58
C LEU A 36 -11.05 5.21 -0.47
N HIS A 37 -10.01 4.77 -1.18
CA HIS A 37 -9.47 3.42 -1.12
C HIS A 37 -8.04 3.44 -0.57
N LEU A 38 -7.85 2.91 0.65
CA LEU A 38 -6.56 2.92 1.36
C LEU A 38 -5.95 1.51 1.43
N PHE A 39 -4.75 1.36 0.90
CA PHE A 39 -4.04 0.09 0.81
C PHE A 39 -2.59 0.20 1.33
N HIS A 40 -2.01 -0.95 1.66
CA HIS A 40 -0.59 -1.05 1.99
C HIS A 40 0.27 -0.81 0.74
N ASP A 41 1.45 -0.24 0.91
CA ASP A 41 2.38 0.07 -0.20
C ASP A 41 2.76 -1.15 -1.04
N LEU A 42 2.98 -2.32 -0.41
CA LEU A 42 3.25 -3.59 -1.08
C LEU A 42 2.20 -3.94 -2.14
N LEU A 43 0.90 -3.68 -1.87
CA LEU A 43 -0.14 -3.95 -2.85
C LEU A 43 -0.06 -2.97 -4.03
N GLY A 44 0.34 -1.72 -3.75
CA GLY A 44 0.64 -0.72 -4.77
C GLY A 44 1.81 -1.15 -5.65
N ALA A 45 2.91 -1.62 -5.04
CA ALA A 45 4.08 -2.14 -5.74
C ALA A 45 3.72 -3.35 -6.61
N ALA A 46 2.99 -4.33 -6.06
CA ALA A 46 2.56 -5.52 -6.78
C ALA A 46 1.66 -5.19 -7.99
N ARG A 47 0.64 -4.34 -7.78
CA ARG A 47 -0.25 -3.89 -8.87
C ARG A 47 0.51 -3.11 -9.95
N ALA A 48 1.49 -2.29 -9.57
CA ALA A 48 2.30 -1.54 -10.52
C ALA A 48 3.25 -2.45 -11.34
N CYS A 49 3.82 -3.48 -10.71
CA CYS A 49 4.77 -4.38 -11.36
C CYS A 49 4.09 -5.45 -12.22
N PHE A 50 2.97 -6.01 -11.75
CA PHE A 50 2.39 -7.22 -12.32
C PHE A 50 0.98 -7.03 -12.86
N PHE A 51 0.31 -5.92 -12.54
CA PHE A 51 -1.09 -5.65 -12.86
C PHE A 51 -2.01 -6.80 -12.45
N ASP A 52 -2.31 -7.72 -13.35
CA ASP A 52 -3.22 -8.86 -13.18
C ASP A 52 -2.51 -10.22 -13.14
N LYS A 53 -1.18 -10.23 -13.05
CA LYS A 53 -0.36 -11.46 -13.07
C LYS A 53 0.24 -11.78 -11.70
N PRO A 54 0.38 -13.07 -11.36
CA PRO A 54 1.09 -13.47 -10.15
C PRO A 54 2.58 -13.13 -10.24
N GLY A 55 3.20 -12.84 -9.09
CA GLY A 55 4.61 -12.48 -9.00
C GLY A 55 5.06 -12.19 -7.58
N ILE A 56 6.37 -12.00 -7.39
CA ILE A 56 6.95 -11.54 -6.11
C ILE A 56 7.33 -10.07 -6.27
N ALA A 57 6.69 -9.20 -5.49
CA ALA A 57 7.02 -7.78 -5.47
C ALA A 57 7.96 -7.49 -4.30
N CYS A 58 9.04 -6.73 -4.58
CA CYS A 58 9.97 -6.27 -3.57
C CYS A 58 10.05 -4.74 -3.60
N ILE A 59 9.98 -4.12 -2.43
CA ILE A 59 10.31 -2.71 -2.24
C ILE A 59 11.74 -2.66 -1.70
N LEU A 60 12.60 -1.88 -2.36
CA LEU A 60 13.97 -1.62 -1.94
C LEU A 60 14.20 -0.10 -1.93
N GLY A 61 14.25 0.49 -0.73
CA GLY A 61 14.40 1.94 -0.53
C GLY A 61 14.98 2.23 0.85
N THR A 62 14.40 3.19 1.58
CA THR A 62 14.81 3.48 2.97
C THR A 62 14.68 2.26 3.89
N GLY A 63 13.76 1.35 3.55
CA GLY A 63 13.67 0.00 4.10
C GLY A 63 13.38 -1.00 2.99
N SER A 64 13.29 -2.29 3.36
CA SER A 64 13.05 -3.39 2.43
C SER A 64 11.80 -4.16 2.83
N ASN A 65 10.98 -4.55 1.85
CA ASN A 65 9.82 -5.40 2.10
C ASN A 65 9.51 -6.27 0.88
N SER A 66 8.85 -7.41 1.07
CA SER A 66 8.50 -8.32 -0.03
C SER A 66 7.15 -9.02 0.17
N CYS A 67 6.49 -9.34 -0.93
CA CYS A 67 5.23 -10.09 -0.91
C CYS A 67 5.06 -10.99 -2.14
N LEU A 68 4.29 -12.06 -1.95
CA LEU A 68 3.77 -12.92 -3.01
C LEU A 68 2.37 -12.42 -3.41
N TYR A 69 2.24 -12.09 -4.69
CA TYR A 69 1.03 -11.59 -5.32
C TYR A 69 0.45 -12.65 -6.24
N ASP A 70 -0.88 -12.85 -6.23
CA ASP A 70 -1.54 -13.86 -7.05
C ASP A 70 -2.11 -13.32 -8.39
N GLY A 71 -1.96 -12.02 -8.63
CA GLY A 71 -2.59 -11.31 -9.75
C GLY A 71 -3.79 -10.46 -9.34
N THR A 72 -4.25 -10.57 -8.08
CA THR A 72 -5.34 -9.76 -7.53
C THR A 72 -5.02 -9.20 -6.15
N GLU A 73 -4.49 -10.04 -5.25
CA GLU A 73 -4.20 -9.73 -3.86
C GLU A 73 -2.85 -10.31 -3.40
N ILE A 74 -2.39 -9.84 -2.24
CA ILE A 74 -1.20 -10.37 -1.58
C ILE A 74 -1.62 -11.60 -0.78
N ILE A 75 -1.04 -12.76 -1.09
CA ILE A 75 -1.34 -14.02 -0.43
C ILE A 75 -0.31 -14.39 0.64
N GLU A 76 0.90 -13.84 0.54
CA GLU A 76 1.96 -14.03 1.53
C GLU A 76 2.83 -12.76 1.58
N HIS A 77 3.29 -12.38 2.78
CA HIS A 77 4.31 -11.36 2.94
C HIS A 77 5.25 -11.74 4.07
N ILE A 78 6.52 -11.40 3.93
CA ILE A 78 7.50 -11.53 5.00
C ILE A 78 7.57 -10.16 5.68
N PRO A 79 7.21 -10.04 6.96
CA PRO A 79 7.26 -8.74 7.65
C PRO A 79 8.66 -8.15 7.57
N SER A 80 8.76 -6.88 7.14
CA SER A 80 10.00 -6.12 7.35
C SER A 80 10.25 -6.02 8.85
N LEU A 81 11.47 -6.38 9.27
CA LEU A 81 11.90 -6.24 10.66
C LEU A 81 12.48 -4.85 10.93
N ALA A 82 12.36 -3.93 9.98
CA ALA A 82 12.88 -2.57 9.99
C ALA A 82 14.41 -2.51 10.19
N PHE A 83 14.97 -1.31 10.03
CA PHE A 83 16.41 -1.03 10.06
C PHE A 83 17.23 -1.76 11.15
N ILE A 84 16.68 -1.94 12.34
CA ILE A 84 17.42 -2.54 13.46
C ILE A 84 17.53 -4.07 13.32
N LEU A 85 16.51 -4.74 12.80
CA LEU A 85 16.37 -6.19 12.88
C LEU A 85 16.21 -6.89 11.52
N GLY A 86 16.11 -6.15 10.41
CA GLY A 86 16.11 -6.77 9.09
C GLY A 86 15.60 -5.92 7.93
N ASP A 87 15.91 -4.62 7.84
CA ASP A 87 15.90 -3.99 6.51
C ASP A 87 17.19 -4.40 5.78
N GLU A 88 17.22 -5.63 5.24
CA GLU A 88 18.32 -6.07 4.39
C GLU A 88 18.19 -5.51 2.96
N GLY A 89 19.25 -4.86 2.47
CA GLY A 89 19.33 -4.27 1.12
C GLY A 89 20.72 -3.76 0.79
#